data_AF-Q71MD5-F1
#
_entry.id   AF-Q71MD5-F1
#
_cell.length_a   1.000
_cell.length_b   1.000
_cell.length_c   1.000
_cell.angle_alpha   90.00
_cell.angle_beta   90.00
_cell.angle_gamma   90.00
#
_symmetry.space_group_name_H-M   'P 1'
#
loop_
_entity.id
_entity.type
_entity.pdbx_description
1 polymer ?
#
loop_
_entity_poly.entity_id
_entity_poly.type
_entity_poly.pdbx_seq_one_letter_code
_entity_poly.pdbx_strand_id
1 'polypeptide(L)'
;LCVPAVLSLVLILLLDQAPTARADDSLSNEQVENAVDEALDKLNNQQVSTRKLALSEQQDIQADETDVEGQTTIIFYVVETECNADDPRDWADCPIATDSPPGIAQCEVTVLSTEDSLDVGDATCDFNSTGGNARRRRGWFKKAWRKVKNAGRVLKGVGIHYGVGLIG
;
A
#
# COMPACT_ATOMS: atom_id res chain seq x y z
N LEU A 1 60.30 -18.82 33.68
CA LEU A 1 59.33 -17.73 33.97
C LEU A 1 58.69 -17.34 32.64
N CYS A 2 57.59 -18.00 32.27
CA CYS A 2 56.91 -17.84 30.98
C CYS A 2 55.49 -17.30 31.23
N VAL A 3 55.29 -15.99 31.23
CA VAL A 3 53.95 -15.42 30.98
C VAL A 3 54.10 -14.02 30.37
N PRO A 4 54.10 -13.90 29.03
CA PRO A 4 53.45 -12.73 28.44
C PRO A 4 52.69 -13.16 27.19
N ALA A 5 51.61 -13.91 27.34
CA ALA A 5 50.75 -14.27 26.22
C ALA A 5 49.25 -14.03 26.49
N VAL A 6 48.89 -13.60 27.71
CA VAL A 6 47.48 -13.52 28.11
C VAL A 6 46.89 -12.12 27.91
N LEU A 7 47.71 -11.09 27.74
CA LEU A 7 47.22 -9.70 27.64
C LEU A 7 46.74 -9.28 26.24
N SER A 8 47.00 -10.09 25.20
CA SER A 8 46.66 -9.73 23.82
C SER A 8 45.34 -10.32 23.30
N LEU A 9 44.69 -11.20 24.08
CA LEU A 9 43.47 -11.91 23.67
C LEU A 9 42.17 -11.24 24.13
N VAL A 10 42.26 -10.20 24.97
CA VAL A 10 41.08 -9.51 25.53
C VAL A 10 40.58 -8.38 24.61
N LEU A 11 41.38 -7.92 23.64
CA LEU A 11 41.00 -6.78 22.80
C LEU A 11 40.18 -7.15 21.54
N ILE A 12 40.11 -8.43 21.17
CA ILE A 12 39.38 -8.88 19.96
C ILE A 12 37.89 -9.15 20.24
N LEU A 13 37.48 -9.28 21.51
CA LEU A 13 36.08 -9.57 21.87
C LEU A 13 35.19 -8.32 22.02
N LEU A 14 35.71 -7.12 21.76
CA LEU A 14 34.97 -5.84 21.91
C LEU A 14 34.52 -5.20 20.59
N LEU A 15 34.77 -5.85 19.45
CA LEU A 15 34.45 -5.33 18.11
C LEU A 15 33.68 -6.36 17.29
N ASP A 16 32.51 -6.81 17.73
CA ASP A 16 31.44 -7.21 16.79
C ASP A 16 30.08 -7.42 17.47
N GLN A 17 29.59 -6.41 18.19
CA GLN A 17 28.15 -6.30 18.38
C GLN A 17 27.74 -5.00 17.71
N ALA A 18 27.84 -4.97 16.37
CA ALA A 18 26.90 -4.15 15.63
C ALA A 18 25.51 -4.59 16.08
N PRO A 19 24.66 -3.70 16.63
CA PRO A 19 23.27 -4.05 16.76
C PRO A 19 22.81 -4.31 15.33
N THR A 20 22.61 -5.57 14.96
CA THR A 20 21.63 -5.92 13.93
C THR A 20 20.29 -5.51 14.51
N ALA A 21 20.02 -4.21 14.51
CA ALA A 21 18.66 -3.72 14.43
C ALA A 21 18.16 -4.34 13.13
N ARG A 22 17.43 -5.45 13.26
CA ARG A 22 16.43 -5.77 12.25
C ARG A 22 15.62 -4.49 12.16
N ALA A 23 15.68 -3.81 11.02
CA ALA A 23 14.67 -2.81 10.73
C ALA A 23 13.35 -3.51 11.01
N ASP A 24 12.59 -2.95 11.94
CA ASP A 24 11.24 -3.40 12.18
C ASP A 24 10.52 -3.10 10.85
N ASP A 25 10.37 -4.13 10.02
CA ASP A 25 9.81 -4.04 8.66
C ASP A 25 8.28 -3.86 8.72
N SER A 26 7.74 -3.74 9.95
CA SER A 26 6.35 -3.51 10.23
C SER A 26 5.97 -2.05 10.05
N LEU A 27 4.87 -1.81 9.34
CA LEU A 27 4.31 -0.48 9.20
C LEU A 27 3.86 0.04 10.57
N SER A 28 4.23 1.28 10.88
CA SER A 28 3.68 1.98 12.05
C SER A 28 2.18 2.25 11.86
N ASN A 29 1.45 2.43 12.97
CA ASN A 29 0.01 2.75 12.92
C ASN A 29 -0.28 3.98 12.04
N GLU A 30 0.55 5.02 12.12
CA GLU A 30 0.40 6.22 11.28
C GLU A 30 0.55 5.89 9.78
N GLN A 31 1.48 5.00 9.42
CA GLN A 31 1.63 4.54 8.04
C GLN A 31 0.45 3.70 7.57
N VAL A 32 -0.12 2.86 8.45
CA VAL A 32 -1.31 2.07 8.16
C VAL A 32 -2.51 2.97 7.92
N GLU A 33 -2.74 3.96 8.80
CA GLU A 33 -3.84 4.93 8.67
C GLU A 33 -3.71 5.75 7.38
N ASN A 34 -2.53 6.31 7.11
CA ASN A 34 -2.27 7.06 5.87
C ASN A 34 -2.47 6.20 4.61
N ALA A 35 -2.05 4.93 4.64
CA ALA A 35 -2.25 4.03 3.52
C ALA A 35 -3.72 3.69 3.28
N VAL A 36 -4.51 3.58 4.36
CA VAL A 36 -5.96 3.36 4.28
C VAL A 36 -6.67 4.60 3.73
N ASP A 37 -6.30 5.80 4.17
CA ASP A 37 -6.86 7.05 3.65
C ASP A 37 -6.57 7.19 2.15
N GLU A 38 -5.32 6.97 1.72
CA GLU A 38 -4.97 7.01 0.30
C GLU A 38 -5.72 5.94 -0.52
N ALA A 39 -5.87 4.74 0.04
CA ALA A 39 -6.62 3.66 -0.59
C ALA A 39 -8.12 4.01 -0.76
N LEU A 40 -8.72 4.63 0.27
CA LEU A 40 -10.12 5.05 0.24
C LEU A 40 -10.35 6.19 -0.74
N ASP A 41 -9.44 7.16 -0.80
CA ASP A 41 -9.47 8.23 -1.80
C ASP A 41 -9.40 7.69 -3.22
N LYS A 42 -8.52 6.70 -3.46
CA LYS A 42 -8.46 6.01 -4.76
C LYS A 42 -9.79 5.33 -5.10
N LEU A 43 -10.41 4.61 -4.16
CA LEU A 43 -11.70 3.96 -4.37
C LEU A 43 -12.81 4.95 -4.72
N ASN A 44 -12.87 6.08 -4.01
CA ASN A 44 -13.86 7.14 -4.25
C ASN A 44 -13.63 7.83 -5.59
N ASN A 45 -12.37 8.11 -5.96
CA ASN A 45 -12.03 8.68 -7.26
C ASN A 45 -12.31 7.72 -8.43
N GLN A 46 -12.20 6.41 -8.20
CA GLN A 46 -12.57 5.37 -9.16
C GLN A 46 -14.10 5.19 -9.30
N GLN A 47 -14.89 5.79 -8.39
CA GLN A 47 -16.36 5.70 -8.36
C GLN A 47 -16.86 4.25 -8.41
N VAL A 48 -16.31 3.41 -7.55
CA VAL A 48 -16.67 1.98 -7.47
C VAL A 48 -18.09 1.74 -6.94
N SER A 49 -18.70 2.74 -6.29
CA SER A 49 -20.11 2.80 -5.88
C SER A 49 -20.78 4.08 -6.40
N THR A 50 -22.12 4.10 -6.37
CA THR A 50 -22.93 5.31 -6.64
C THR A 50 -22.87 6.34 -5.52
N ARG A 51 -22.51 5.90 -4.30
CA ARG A 51 -22.33 6.74 -3.12
C ARG A 51 -20.86 6.79 -2.75
N LYS A 52 -20.46 7.87 -2.08
CA LYS A 52 -19.11 7.99 -1.53
C LYS A 52 -18.95 6.99 -0.39
N LEU A 53 -17.77 6.37 -0.30
CA LEU A 53 -17.40 5.39 0.72
C LEU A 53 -16.64 6.08 1.85
N ALA A 54 -16.91 5.68 3.10
CA ALA A 54 -16.21 6.12 4.30
C ALA A 54 -15.73 4.90 5.11
N LEU A 55 -14.75 5.09 5.99
CA LEU A 55 -14.29 4.04 6.90
C LEU A 55 -15.40 3.64 7.89
N SER A 56 -15.49 2.35 8.15
CA SER A 56 -16.38 1.80 9.16
C SER A 56 -15.76 1.93 10.55
N GLU A 57 -16.33 2.79 11.40
CA GLU A 57 -15.93 2.92 12.81
C GLU A 57 -16.18 1.64 13.64
N GLN A 58 -16.98 0.70 13.13
CA GLN A 58 -17.36 -0.52 13.86
C GLN A 58 -16.38 -1.68 13.71
N GLN A 59 -15.38 -1.58 12.83
CA GLN A 59 -14.47 -2.68 12.51
C GLN A 59 -13.02 -2.20 12.54
N ASP A 60 -12.15 -3.04 13.10
CA ASP A 60 -10.73 -2.74 13.18
C ASP A 60 -10.05 -2.85 11.81
N ILE A 61 -9.01 -2.03 11.61
CA ILE A 61 -8.07 -2.16 10.51
C ILE A 61 -7.06 -3.24 10.88
N GLN A 62 -6.83 -4.20 9.99
CA GLN A 62 -5.86 -5.28 10.17
C GLN A 62 -4.72 -5.09 9.18
N ALA A 63 -3.49 -5.11 9.67
CA ALA A 63 -2.29 -5.07 8.83
C ALA A 63 -1.51 -6.37 9.06
N ASP A 64 -1.39 -7.16 8.00
CA ASP A 64 -0.66 -8.43 8.00
C ASP A 64 0.56 -8.30 7.07
N GLU A 65 1.75 -8.49 7.63
CA GLU A 65 2.96 -8.65 6.83
C GLU A 65 2.83 -9.91 5.97
N THR A 66 3.24 -9.81 4.72
CA THR A 66 3.26 -10.95 3.81
C THR A 66 4.63 -11.64 3.85
N ASP A 67 4.72 -12.84 3.27
CA ASP A 67 6.01 -13.54 3.08
C ASP A 67 6.96 -12.81 2.12
N VAL A 68 6.53 -11.70 1.52
CA VAL A 68 7.32 -10.88 0.61
C VAL A 68 7.89 -9.67 1.37
N GLU A 69 9.21 -9.55 1.35
CA GLU A 69 9.96 -8.45 2.00
C GLU A 69 9.42 -7.07 1.59
N GLY A 70 9.20 -6.21 2.58
CA GLY A 70 8.63 -4.88 2.39
C GLY A 70 7.18 -4.85 1.89
N GLN A 71 6.44 -5.97 1.89
CA GLN A 71 5.04 -6.00 1.46
C GLN A 71 4.09 -6.31 2.63
N THR A 72 3.15 -5.40 2.86
CA THR A 72 2.10 -5.52 3.88
C THR A 72 0.73 -5.49 3.21
N THR A 73 -0.14 -6.41 3.60
CA THR A 73 -1.55 -6.38 3.22
C THR A 73 -2.35 -5.72 4.34
N ILE A 74 -3.12 -4.69 4.00
CA ILE A 74 -4.01 -4.01 4.93
C ILE A 74 -5.46 -4.33 4.55
N ILE A 75 -6.20 -4.84 5.52
CA ILE A 75 -7.63 -5.12 5.45
C ILE A 75 -8.35 -4.04 6.26
N PHE A 76 -9.30 -3.37 5.61
CA PHE A 76 -10.12 -2.34 6.23
C PHE A 76 -11.56 -2.48 5.76
N TYR A 77 -12.49 -1.82 6.44
CA TYR A 77 -13.91 -1.94 6.17
C TYR A 77 -14.50 -0.58 5.83
N VAL A 78 -15.36 -0.55 4.81
CA VAL A 78 -16.00 0.67 4.33
C VAL A 78 -17.52 0.54 4.36
N VAL A 79 -18.16 1.70 4.45
CA VAL A 79 -19.62 1.87 4.42
C VAL A 79 -20.00 2.94 3.42
N GLU A 80 -21.22 2.87 2.90
CA GLU A 80 -21.76 3.94 2.04
C GLU A 80 -22.20 5.14 2.88
N THR A 81 -21.95 6.33 2.35
CA THR A 81 -22.41 7.60 2.91
C THR A 81 -23.68 8.09 2.21
N GLU A 82 -24.29 9.15 2.74
CA GLU A 82 -25.41 9.84 2.09
C GLU A 82 -24.96 10.69 0.88
N CYS A 83 -23.66 10.94 0.74
CA CYS A 83 -23.09 11.68 -0.38
C CYS A 83 -23.07 10.84 -1.66
N ASN A 84 -23.39 11.46 -2.79
CA ASN A 84 -23.16 10.84 -4.09
C ASN A 84 -21.65 10.74 -4.37
N ALA A 85 -21.25 9.80 -5.23
CA ALA A 85 -19.84 9.59 -5.58
C ALA A 85 -19.15 10.83 -6.19
N ASP A 86 -19.92 11.71 -6.85
CA ASP A 86 -19.46 12.96 -7.45
C ASP A 86 -19.55 14.18 -6.52
N ASP A 87 -19.94 13.98 -5.25
CA ASP A 87 -20.01 15.06 -4.28
C ASP A 87 -18.61 15.65 -4.01
N PRO A 88 -18.45 16.99 -4.05
CA PRO A 88 -17.16 17.65 -3.87
C PRO A 88 -16.61 17.60 -2.44
N ARG A 89 -17.43 17.24 -1.43
CA ARG A 89 -16.99 17.12 -0.03
C ARG A 89 -16.04 15.94 0.17
N ASP A 90 -15.24 15.96 1.22
CA ASP A 90 -14.45 14.78 1.60
C ASP A 90 -15.37 13.64 2.08
N TRP A 91 -14.89 12.39 2.02
CA TRP A 91 -15.63 11.25 2.59
C TRP A 91 -15.78 11.37 4.10
N ALA A 92 -14.83 12.00 4.80
CA ALA A 92 -14.90 12.22 6.25
C ALA A 92 -16.00 13.22 6.65
N ASP A 93 -16.38 14.12 5.75
CA ASP A 93 -17.44 15.12 5.97
C ASP A 93 -18.84 14.61 5.57
N CYS A 94 -18.93 13.38 5.08
CA CYS A 94 -20.15 12.78 4.56
C CYS A 94 -20.81 11.88 5.60
N PRO A 95 -22.06 12.17 6.03
CA PRO A 95 -22.78 11.31 6.97
C PRO A 95 -22.93 9.89 6.44
N ILE A 96 -22.80 8.89 7.32
CA ILE A 96 -23.03 7.50 6.97
C ILE A 96 -24.50 7.28 6.62
N ALA A 97 -24.76 6.52 5.54
CA ALA A 97 -26.12 6.21 5.12
C ALA A 97 -26.87 5.37 6.18
N THR A 98 -28.11 5.76 6.49
CA THR A 98 -28.96 5.09 7.51
C THR A 98 -30.19 4.41 6.91
N ASP A 99 -30.40 4.59 5.61
CA ASP A 99 -31.57 4.20 4.83
C ASP A 99 -31.59 2.71 4.41
N SER A 100 -30.55 1.95 4.74
CA SER A 100 -30.45 0.48 4.77
C SER A 100 -29.37 0.10 5.78
N PRO A 101 -29.26 -1.16 6.27
CA PRO A 101 -28.03 -1.54 6.95
C PRO A 101 -26.88 -1.19 6.01
N PRO A 102 -25.96 -0.28 6.40
CA PRO A 102 -24.90 0.14 5.52
C PRO A 102 -24.17 -1.15 5.14
N GLY A 103 -24.18 -1.50 3.86
CA GLY A 103 -23.52 -2.71 3.40
C GLY A 103 -22.04 -2.55 3.71
N ILE A 104 -21.57 -3.19 4.77
CA ILE A 104 -20.17 -3.16 5.14
C ILE A 104 -19.43 -4.00 4.10
N ALA A 105 -18.51 -3.36 3.38
CA ALA A 105 -17.63 -4.02 2.45
C ALA A 105 -16.25 -4.16 3.07
N GLN A 106 -15.66 -5.34 2.93
CA GLN A 106 -14.27 -5.57 3.29
C GLN A 106 -13.40 -5.17 2.10
N CYS A 107 -12.40 -4.33 2.34
CA CYS A 107 -11.42 -3.90 1.35
C CYS A 107 -10.03 -4.40 1.74
N GLU A 108 -9.24 -4.74 0.73
CA GLU A 108 -7.86 -5.16 0.87
C GLU A 108 -7.00 -4.24 -0.01
N VAL A 109 -5.91 -3.73 0.56
CA VAL A 109 -4.88 -2.98 -0.17
C VAL A 109 -3.51 -3.56 0.17
N THR A 110 -2.65 -3.61 -0.85
CA THR A 110 -1.25 -4.00 -0.67
C THR A 110 -0.38 -2.75 -0.65
N VAL A 111 0.47 -2.67 0.36
CA VAL A 111 1.45 -1.58 0.54
C VAL A 111 2.84 -2.15 0.34
N LEU A 112 3.67 -1.43 -0.42
CA LEU A 112 5.09 -1.72 -0.58
C LEU A 112 5.91 -0.65 0.17
N SER A 113 6.59 -1.08 1.22
CA SER A 113 7.53 -0.28 2.00
C SER A 113 8.95 -0.50 1.49
N THR A 114 9.66 0.59 1.25
CA THR A 114 11.10 0.62 0.94
C THR A 114 11.77 1.64 1.85
N GLU A 115 13.10 1.65 1.92
CA GLU A 115 13.86 2.52 2.84
C GLU A 115 13.46 4.01 2.78
N ASP A 116 13.03 4.49 1.61
CA ASP A 116 12.72 5.91 1.37
C ASP A 116 11.26 6.18 0.98
N SER A 117 10.42 5.16 0.82
CA SER A 117 9.06 5.36 0.29
C SER A 117 8.07 4.26 0.64
N LEU A 118 6.80 4.67 0.71
CA LEU A 118 5.65 3.81 0.91
C LEU A 118 4.72 3.96 -0.31
N ASP A 119 4.55 2.88 -1.06
CA ASP A 119 3.71 2.83 -2.27
C ASP A 119 2.42 2.08 -1.96
N VAL A 120 1.28 2.79 -2.02
CA VAL A 120 -0.05 2.22 -1.78
C VAL A 120 -0.63 1.72 -3.10
N GLY A 121 -0.95 0.44 -3.17
CA GLY A 121 -1.58 -0.17 -4.34
C GLY A 121 -3.03 0.27 -4.58
N ASP A 122 -3.67 -0.31 -5.59
CA ASP A 122 -5.11 -0.23 -5.77
C ASP A 122 -5.82 -1.14 -4.75
N ALA A 123 -6.80 -0.60 -4.03
CA ALA A 123 -7.62 -1.39 -3.12
C ALA A 123 -8.71 -2.18 -3.88
N THR A 124 -9.05 -3.37 -3.36
CA THR A 124 -10.13 -4.20 -3.87
C THR A 124 -11.14 -4.49 -2.77
N CYS A 125 -12.43 -4.26 -3.02
CA CYS A 125 -13.49 -4.45 -2.02
C CYS A 125 -14.46 -5.57 -2.40
N ASP A 126 -14.89 -6.35 -1.40
CA ASP A 126 -15.97 -7.32 -1.48
C ASP A 126 -17.23 -6.82 -0.76
N PHE A 127 -18.19 -6.33 -1.55
CA PHE A 127 -19.49 -5.83 -1.09
C PHE A 127 -20.49 -6.96 -0.77
N ASN A 128 -20.11 -8.23 -0.92
CA ASN A 128 -21.01 -9.38 -0.71
C ASN A 128 -20.90 -9.99 0.69
N SER A 129 -20.16 -9.38 1.61
CA SER A 129 -19.94 -9.93 2.96
C SER A 129 -21.14 -9.76 3.91
N THR A 130 -22.17 -9.01 3.52
CA THR A 130 -23.46 -8.93 4.22
C THR A 130 -24.59 -9.41 3.29
N GLY A 131 -25.41 -10.34 3.79
CA GLY A 131 -26.25 -11.23 2.99
C GLY A 131 -27.23 -10.57 2.02
N GLY A 132 -27.34 -11.17 0.82
CA GLY A 132 -28.49 -11.01 -0.07
C GLY A 132 -28.17 -10.47 -1.46
N ASN A 133 -27.83 -11.38 -2.40
CA ASN A 133 -27.98 -11.23 -3.86
C ASN A 133 -27.94 -9.80 -4.44
N ALA A 134 -26.75 -9.21 -4.58
CA ALA A 134 -26.53 -8.10 -5.51
C ALA A 134 -25.70 -8.56 -6.72
N ARG A 135 -26.19 -8.22 -7.92
CA ARG A 135 -25.73 -8.70 -9.22
C ARG A 135 -24.22 -8.54 -9.41
N ARG A 136 -23.55 -9.67 -9.67
CA ARG A 136 -22.24 -9.73 -10.33
C ARG A 136 -22.23 -8.83 -11.59
N ARG A 137 -21.53 -7.71 -11.55
CA ARG A 137 -20.86 -7.15 -12.73
C ARG A 137 -19.37 -7.48 -12.68
N ARG A 138 -19.08 -8.78 -12.77
CA ARG A 138 -17.73 -9.26 -13.10
C ARG A 138 -17.51 -9.02 -14.59
N GLY A 139 -16.49 -8.25 -14.93
CA GLY A 139 -15.76 -8.46 -16.17
C GLY A 139 -15.77 -7.30 -17.16
N TRP A 140 -14.89 -6.32 -16.93
CA TRP A 140 -14.19 -5.68 -18.05
C TRP A 140 -12.72 -5.38 -17.71
N PHE A 141 -12.39 -4.99 -16.48
CA PHE A 141 -11.06 -4.49 -16.15
C PHE A 141 -9.90 -5.52 -16.19
N LYS A 142 -10.18 -6.83 -16.25
CA LYS A 142 -9.13 -7.85 -16.41
C LYS A 142 -8.48 -7.90 -17.81
N LYS A 143 -8.88 -7.06 -18.78
CA LYS A 143 -8.27 -7.01 -20.13
C LYS A 143 -7.23 -5.91 -20.34
N ALA A 144 -7.19 -4.86 -19.52
CA ALA A 144 -6.26 -3.74 -19.75
C ALA A 144 -4.83 -4.04 -19.28
N TRP A 145 -4.66 -4.79 -18.17
CA TRP A 145 -3.35 -5.04 -17.57
C TRP A 145 -2.47 -6.06 -18.29
N ARG A 146 -3.02 -6.83 -19.24
CA ARG A 146 -2.22 -7.78 -20.03
C ARG A 146 -1.48 -7.13 -21.21
N LYS A 147 -1.69 -5.83 -21.48
CA LYS A 147 -1.09 -5.12 -22.62
C LYS A 147 0.15 -4.29 -22.27
N VAL A 148 0.38 -3.96 -20.99
CA VAL A 148 1.52 -3.11 -20.58
C VAL A 148 2.80 -3.92 -20.34
N LYS A 149 2.69 -5.20 -19.93
CA LYS A 149 3.88 -6.03 -19.63
C LYS A 149 4.68 -6.51 -20.87
N ASN A 150 4.19 -6.30 -22.08
CA ASN A 150 4.91 -6.67 -23.33
C ASN A 150 5.58 -5.49 -24.05
N ALA A 151 5.46 -4.25 -23.55
CA ALA A 151 6.05 -3.07 -24.21
C ALA A 151 7.40 -2.63 -23.61
N GLY A 152 7.80 -3.15 -22.45
CA GLY A 152 8.99 -2.68 -21.71
C GLY A 152 10.31 -3.42 -21.99
N ARG A 153 10.47 -4.09 -23.14
CA ARG A 153 11.68 -4.87 -23.42
C ARG A 153 12.37 -4.55 -24.75
N VAL A 154 12.49 -3.28 -25.12
CA VAL A 154 13.50 -2.77 -26.07
C VAL A 154 13.72 -1.29 -25.68
N LEU A 155 14.82 -0.91 -25.05
CA LEU A 155 15.99 -0.37 -25.74
C LEU A 155 17.19 -0.40 -24.79
N LYS A 156 18.18 -1.19 -25.17
CA LYS A 156 19.50 -1.24 -24.58
C LYS A 156 20.41 -0.35 -25.45
N GLY A 157 20.92 0.73 -24.86
CA GLY A 157 22.20 1.36 -25.21
C GLY A 157 22.27 2.21 -26.48
N VAL A 158 22.47 3.51 -26.31
CA VAL A 158 23.44 4.40 -26.98
C VAL A 158 23.54 5.63 -26.04
N GLY A 159 24.64 5.92 -25.34
CA GLY A 159 25.92 6.35 -25.91
C GLY A 159 26.00 7.89 -25.81
N ILE A 160 26.48 8.39 -24.69
CA ILE A 160 26.74 9.82 -24.43
C ILE A 160 27.91 10.28 -25.32
N HIS A 161 27.72 11.36 -26.09
CA HIS A 161 28.82 12.10 -26.72
C HIS A 161 28.61 13.60 -26.48
N TYR A 162 29.51 14.19 -25.68
CA TYR A 162 29.71 15.64 -25.61
C TYR A 162 30.52 16.06 -26.84
N GLY A 163 30.04 17.07 -27.57
CA GLY A 163 30.70 17.64 -28.75
C GLY A 163 30.74 19.16 -28.67
N VAL A 164 31.94 19.67 -28.43
CA VAL A 164 32.36 21.08 -28.40
C VAL A 164 32.69 21.55 -29.83
N GLY A 165 32.40 22.83 -30.15
CA GLY A 165 32.95 23.58 -31.29
C GLY A 165 32.24 23.34 -32.63
N LEU A 166 32.34 24.18 -33.67
CA LEU A 166 33.04 25.45 -33.91
C LEU A 166 32.56 25.87 -35.33
N ILE A 167 32.30 27.17 -35.54
CA ILE A 167 32.51 27.99 -36.76
C ILE A 167 32.22 27.39 -38.15
N GLY A 168 31.40 28.11 -38.94
CA GLY A 168 31.32 28.02 -40.40
C GLY A 168 30.31 28.99 -40.97
#